data_AF-A0A3M9JXH1-F1
#
_entry.id   AF-A0A3M9JXH1-F1
#
_cell.length_a   1.000
_cell.length_b   1.000
_cell.length_c   1.000
_cell.angle_alpha   90.00
_cell.angle_beta   90.00
_cell.angle_gamma   90.00
#
_symmetry.space_group_name_H-M   'P 1'
#
loop_
_entity.id
_entity.type
_entity.pdbx_description
1 polymer ?
#
loop_
_entity_poly.entity_id
_entity_poly.type
_entity_poly.pdbx_seq_one_letter_code
_entity_poly.pdbx_strand_id
1 'polypeptide(L)' 'MTLTEAYREDLRELVDLLGERGVFRPGEREAWMEGVEEADHYSTLKYTNESLLEAMSERDGVDEVITEHTNPETKQFV' A
#
# COMPACT_ATOMS: atom_id res chain seq x y z
N MET A 1 -8.80 17.02 7.00
CA MET A 1 -8.39 15.91 6.14
C MET A 1 -8.03 16.45 4.77
N THR A 2 -6.75 16.48 4.47
CA THR A 2 -6.20 16.77 3.15
C THR A 2 -6.17 15.50 2.31
N LEU A 3 -6.03 15.63 0.98
CA LEU A 3 -5.89 14.49 0.07
C LEU A 3 -4.69 13.60 0.44
N THR A 4 -3.59 14.21 0.89
CA THR A 4 -2.38 13.48 1.32
C THR A 4 -2.64 12.66 2.58
N GLU A 5 -3.37 13.21 3.56
CA GLU A 5 -3.69 12.50 4.81
C GLU A 5 -4.62 11.31 4.54
N ALA A 6 -5.68 11.51 3.75
CA ALA A 6 -6.60 10.43 3.38
C ALA A 6 -5.85 9.30 2.64
N TYR A 7 -5.04 9.67 1.63
CA TYR A 7 -4.26 8.69 0.88
C TYR A 7 -3.19 7.96 1.72
N ARG A 8 -2.68 8.61 2.77
CA ARG A 8 -1.79 7.95 3.74
C ARG A 8 -2.56 6.92 4.58
N GLU A 9 -3.77 7.25 5.03
CA GLU A 9 -4.62 6.30 5.76
C GLU A 9 -4.96 5.09 4.89
N ASP A 10 -5.36 5.33 3.64
CA ASP A 10 -5.63 4.28 2.65
C ASP A 10 -4.40 3.35 2.47
N LEU A 11 -3.20 3.92 2.34
CA LEU A 11 -1.96 3.14 2.22
C LEU A 11 -1.59 2.36 3.48
N ARG A 12 -1.87 2.89 4.68
CA ARG A 12 -1.66 2.16 5.92
C ARG A 12 -2.57 0.94 5.99
N GLU A 13 -3.85 1.12 5.64
CA GLU A 13 -4.82 0.04 5.63
C GLU A 13 -4.41 -1.06 4.63
N LEU A 14 -3.92 -0.70 3.45
CA LEU A 14 -3.36 -1.67 2.49
C LEU A 14 -2.22 -2.50 3.10
N VAL A 15 -1.26 -1.84 3.75
CA VAL A 15 -0.12 -2.53 4.39
C VAL A 15 -0.60 -3.41 5.55
N ASP A 16 -1.66 -3.04 6.26
CA ASP A 16 -2.22 -3.91 7.30
C ASP A 16 -2.94 -5.12 6.71
N LEU A 17 -3.79 -4.95 5.70
CA LEU A 17 -4.50 -6.04 5.03
C LEU A 17 -3.54 -7.06 4.39
N LEU A 18 -2.50 -6.59 3.72
CA LEU A 18 -1.44 -7.45 3.19
C LEU A 18 -0.69 -8.18 4.33
N GLY A 19 -0.49 -7.50 5.46
CA GLY A 19 0.09 -8.10 6.68
C GLY A 19 -0.75 -9.22 7.27
N GLU A 20 -2.07 -9.04 7.35
CA GLU A 20 -3.01 -10.05 7.84
C GLU A 20 -3.04 -11.30 6.97
N ARG A 21 -2.82 -11.14 5.66
CA ARG A 21 -2.69 -12.27 4.71
C ARG A 21 -1.32 -12.95 4.75
N GLY A 22 -0.37 -12.42 5.53
CA GLY A 22 0.96 -13.00 5.69
C GLY A 22 1.82 -12.92 4.41
N VAL A 23 1.53 -11.98 3.50
CA VAL A 23 2.28 -11.85 2.24
C VAL A 23 3.65 -11.19 2.43
N PHE A 24 3.83 -10.47 3.53
CA PHE A 24 5.09 -9.82 3.88
C PHE A 24 6.08 -10.80 4.48
N ARG A 25 7.35 -10.61 4.13
CA ARG A 25 8.47 -11.25 4.82
C ARG A 25 8.67 -10.58 6.19
N PRO A 26 9.33 -11.24 7.16
CA PRO A 26 9.65 -10.62 8.43
C PRO A 26 10.40 -9.29 8.25
N GLY A 27 9.91 -8.21 8.89
CA GLY A 27 10.48 -6.87 8.78
C GLY A 27 10.00 -6.05 7.59
N GLU A 28 9.34 -6.66 6.61
CA GLU A 28 8.93 -5.98 5.38
C GLU A 28 7.69 -5.10 5.61
N ARG A 29 6.73 -5.57 6.41
CA ARG A 29 5.55 -4.77 6.79
C ARG A 29 5.97 -3.49 7.50
N GLU A 30 6.88 -3.59 8.47
CA GLU A 30 7.36 -2.43 9.22
C GLU A 30 8.07 -1.42 8.32
N ALA A 31 8.88 -1.89 7.37
CA ALA A 31 9.57 -1.01 6.42
C ALA A 31 8.59 -0.28 5.49
N TRP A 32 7.53 -0.95 5.02
CA TRP A 32 6.49 -0.29 4.23
C TRP A 32 5.71 0.72 5.05
N MET A 33 5.35 0.37 6.28
CA MET A 33 4.61 1.27 7.17
C MET A 33 5.44 2.53 7.50
N GLU A 34 6.73 2.37 7.80
CA GLU A 34 7.67 3.50 7.99
C GLU A 34 7.73 4.38 6.74
N GLY A 35 7.86 3.79 5.55
CA GLY A 35 7.85 4.54 4.29
C GLY A 35 6.54 5.31 4.02
N VAL A 36 5.40 4.82 4.52
CA VAL A 36 4.10 5.53 4.44
C VAL A 36 4.01 6.67 5.47
N GLU A 37 4.52 6.46 6.69
CA GLU A 37 4.60 7.48 7.74
C GLU A 37 5.49 8.67 7.34
N GLU A 38 6.68 8.37 6.81
CA GLU A 38 7.69 9.37 6.46
C GLU A 38 7.39 10.15 5.18
N ALA A 39 6.44 9.68 4.36
CA ALA A 39 6.10 10.33 3.11
C ALA A 39 5.28 11.62 3.35
N ASP A 40 5.96 12.77 3.30
CA ASP A 40 5.35 14.10 3.50
C ASP A 40 4.54 14.63 2.30
N HIS A 41 4.72 14.02 1.13
CA HIS A 41 4.10 14.47 -0.12
C HIS A 41 3.27 13.37 -0.76
N TYR A 42 2.14 13.79 -1.38
CA TYR A 42 1.29 12.89 -2.16
C TYR A 42 2.06 12.14 -3.25
N SER A 43 3.02 12.78 -3.91
CA SER A 43 3.87 12.14 -4.91
C SER A 43 4.73 11.02 -4.32
N THR A 44 5.23 11.19 -3.10
CA THR A 44 6.02 10.18 -2.40
C THR A 44 5.14 9.02 -1.98
N LEU A 45 3.96 9.30 -1.40
CA LEU A 45 2.97 8.26 -1.08
C LEU A 45 2.55 7.48 -2.34
N LYS A 46 2.32 8.18 -3.45
CA LYS A 46 1.96 7.54 -4.73
C LYS A 46 3.06 6.61 -5.20
N TYR A 47 4.31 7.05 -5.13
CA TYR A 47 5.47 6.22 -5.47
C TYR A 47 5.61 4.99 -4.56
N THR A 48 5.37 5.16 -3.25
CA THR A 48 5.34 4.05 -2.28
C THR A 48 4.25 3.04 -2.63
N ASN A 49 3.04 3.51 -2.98
CA ASN A 49 1.95 2.65 -3.44
C ASN A 49 2.35 1.85 -4.69
N GLU A 50 2.85 2.53 -5.73
CA GLU A 50 3.25 1.88 -6.99
C GLU A 50 4.34 0.82 -6.75
N SER A 51 5.32 1.14 -5.89
CA SER A 51 6.40 0.22 -5.52
C SER A 51 5.89 -0.98 -4.71
N LEU A 52 4.94 -0.76 -3.81
CA LEU A 52 4.29 -1.81 -3.04
C LEU A 52 3.49 -2.74 -3.96
N LEU A 53 2.66 -2.20 -4.85
CA LEU A 53 1.89 -2.99 -5.81
C LEU A 53 2.79 -3.83 -6.72
N GLU A 54 3.89 -3.27 -7.22
CA GLU A 54 4.87 -4.02 -8.01
C GLU A 54 5.50 -5.16 -7.19
N ALA A 55 5.98 -4.88 -5.97
CA ALA A 55 6.62 -5.86 -5.10
C ALA A 55 5.68 -7.00 -4.64
N MET A 56 4.37 -6.74 -4.65
CA MET A 56 3.34 -7.68 -4.23
C MET A 56 2.69 -8.41 -5.42
N SER A 57 2.78 -7.89 -6.65
CA SER A 57 2.14 -8.46 -7.84
C SER A 57 2.54 -9.91 -8.18
N GLU A 58 3.71 -10.36 -7.71
CA GLU A 58 4.20 -11.73 -7.93
C GLU A 58 3.92 -12.67 -6.75
N ARG A 59 3.21 -12.23 -5.69
CA ARG A 59 2.98 -13.03 -4.47
C ARG A 59 1.57 -13.60 -4.43
N ASP A 60 1.49 -14.89 -4.07
CA ASP A 60 0.21 -15.57 -3.84
C ASP A 60 -0.60 -14.90 -2.72
N GLY A 61 -1.90 -14.68 -2.95
CA GLY A 61 -2.85 -14.09 -1.99
C GLY A 61 -3.00 -12.56 -2.04
N VAL A 62 -2.22 -11.90 -2.92
CA VAL A 62 -2.24 -10.45 -3.11
C VAL A 62 -3.30 -9.99 -4.12
N ASP A 63 -3.51 -10.74 -5.21
CA ASP A 63 -4.41 -10.35 -6.31
C ASP A 63 -5.80 -9.94 -5.83
N GLU A 64 -6.34 -10.62 -4.83
CA GLU A 64 -7.65 -10.31 -4.26
C GLU A 64 -7.63 -8.98 -3.46
N VAL A 65 -6.60 -8.70 -2.64
CA VAL A 65 -6.48 -7.40 -1.94
C VAL A 65 -6.34 -6.26 -2.93
N ILE A 66 -5.45 -6.43 -3.92
CA ILE A 66 -5.21 -5.40 -4.92
C ILE A 66 -6.48 -5.18 -5.73
N THR A 67 -7.20 -6.23 -6.14
CA THR A 67 -8.41 -6.07 -6.95
C THR A 67 -9.58 -5.46 -6.17
N GLU A 68 -9.77 -5.83 -4.90
CA GLU A 68 -10.88 -5.34 -4.08
C GLU A 68 -10.69 -3.89 -3.64
N HIS A 69 -9.45 -3.49 -3.39
CA HIS A 69 -9.14 -2.20 -2.75
C HIS A 69 -8.27 -1.26 -3.59
N THR A 70 -7.95 -1.63 -4.84
CA THR A 70 -7.32 -0.71 -5.78
C THR A 70 -8.32 -0.29 -6.84
N ASN A 71 -8.43 1.02 -7.05
CA ASN A 71 -9.17 1.56 -8.16
C ASN A 71 -8.51 1.09 -9.48
N PRO A 72 -9.23 0.33 -10.33
CA PRO A 72 -8.64 -0.29 -11.50
C PRO A 72 -8.19 0.71 -12.57
N GLU A 73 -8.76 1.93 -12.58
CA GLU A 73 -8.44 2.97 -13.57
C GLU A 73 -7.19 3.75 -13.17
N THR A 74 -7.03 4.05 -11.88
CA THR A 74 -5.93 4.88 -11.39
C THR A 74 -4.78 4.07 -10.80
N LYS A 75 -4.98 2.77 -10.55
CA LYS A 75 -4.09 1.91 -9.75
C LYS A 75 -3.79 2.50 -8.38
N GLN A 76 -4.72 3.28 -7.84
CA GLN A 76 -4.62 3.88 -6.50
C GLN A 76 -5.52 3.13 -5.55
N PHE A 77 -5.04 2.93 -4.32
CA PHE A 77 -5.84 2.33 -3.28
C PHE A 77 -7.03 3.24 -2.92
N VAL A 78 -8.19 2.66 -2.59
CA VAL A 78 -9.48 3.32 -2.31
C VAL A 78 -10.19 2.71 -1.12
#